data_AF-A0A8B6GLN4-F1
#
_entry.id   AF-A0A8B6GLN4-F1
#
_cell.length_a   1.000
_cell.length_b   1.000
_cell.length_c   1.000
_cell.angle_alpha   90.00
_cell.angle_beta   90.00
_cell.angle_gamma   90.00
#
_symmetry.space_group_name_H-M   'P 1'
#
loop_
_entity.id
_entity.type
_entity.pdbx_description
1 polymer ?
#
loop_
_entity_poly.entity_id
_entity_poly.type
_entity_poly.pdbx_seq_one_letter_code
_entity_poly.pdbx_strand_id
1 'polypeptide(L)' 'MALGNQVGKIYVWDIDVDDPREARYIVITHQKCYSPIRQTAFTRDGSILLAVTDDASIWRWERVK' A
#
# COMPACT_ATOMS: atom_id res chain seq x y z
N MET A 1 8.14 2.93 0.18
CA MET A 1 7.03 3.89 0.47
C MET A 1 5.70 3.30 0.05
N ALA A 2 4.57 3.62 0.70
CA ALA A 2 3.25 3.15 0.28
C ALA A 2 2.18 4.26 0.34
N LEU A 3 1.29 4.33 -0.65
CA LEU A 3 0.22 5.32 -0.71
C LEU A 3 -1.06 4.68 -1.27
N GLY A 4 -2.17 4.90 -0.56
CA GLY A 4 -3.51 4.53 -1.00
C GLY A 4 -4.13 5.54 -1.97
N ASN A 5 -5.13 5.12 -2.73
CA ASN A 5 -5.90 6.01 -3.62
C ASN A 5 -7.40 6.02 -3.28
N GLN A 6 -8.18 6.76 -4.08
CA GLN A 6 -9.62 6.95 -3.88
C GLN A 6 -10.49 5.74 -4.29
N VAL A 7 -9.89 4.67 -4.84
CA VAL A 7 -10.62 3.50 -5.39
C VAL A 7 -10.06 2.17 -4.86
N GLY A 8 -9.52 2.17 -3.64
CA GLY A 8 -9.09 0.94 -2.96
C GLY A 8 -7.78 0.32 -3.46
N LYS A 9 -6.97 1.02 -4.26
CA LYS A 9 -5.65 0.54 -4.69
C LYS A 9 -4.55 1.13 -3.81
N ILE A 10 -3.53 0.33 -3.53
CA ILE A 10 -2.31 0.78 -2.85
C ILE A 10 -1.14 0.68 -3.81
N TYR A 11 -0.39 1.77 -3.94
CA TYR A 11 0.86 1.83 -4.65
C TYR A 11 1.99 1.66 -3.65
N VAL A 12 2.95 0.79 -3.96
CA VAL A 12 4.13 0.54 -3.12
C VAL A 12 5.38 0.71 -3.96
N TRP A 13 6.26 1.61 -3.55
CA TRP A 13 7.53 1.91 -4.21
C TRP A 13 8.72 1.37 -3.44
N ASP A 14 9.70 0.86 -4.18
CA ASP A 14 11.06 0.73 -3.71
C ASP A 14 11.74 2.10 -3.77
N ILE A 15 12.22 2.57 -2.62
CA ILE A 15 12.77 3.92 -2.46
C ILE A 15 14.30 3.91 -2.32
N ASP A 16 14.92 2.73 -2.38
CA ASP A 16 16.38 2.59 -2.35
C ASP A 16 16.95 2.82 -3.76
N VAL A 17 16.78 4.04 -4.26
CA VAL A 17 17.20 4.50 -5.60
C VAL A 17 17.78 5.91 -5.53
N ASP A 18 18.75 6.20 -6.39
CA ASP A 18 19.41 7.51 -6.45
C ASP A 18 18.48 8.60 -7.04
N ASP A 19 17.74 8.26 -8.10
CA ASP A 19 16.72 9.14 -8.70
C ASP A 19 15.30 8.63 -8.39
N PRO A 20 14.46 9.39 -7.66
CA PRO A 20 13.09 9.00 -7.34
C PRO A 20 12.21 8.68 -8.56
N ARG A 21 12.57 9.17 -9.75
CA ARG A 21 11.84 8.88 -11.00
C ARG A 21 12.07 7.45 -11.49
N GLU A 22 13.13 6.79 -11.04
CA GLU A 22 13.46 5.41 -11.36
C GLU A 22 12.88 4.41 -10.35
N ALA A 23 12.26 4.90 -9.28
CA ALA A 23 11.64 4.08 -8.24
C ALA A 23 10.59 3.15 -8.84
N ARG A 24 10.87 1.84 -8.81
CA ARG A 24 9.92 0.82 -9.23
C ARG A 24 8.75 0.77 -8.26
N TYR A 25 7.56 0.53 -8.79
CA TYR A 25 6.37 0.36 -7.98
C TYR A 25 5.57 -0.88 -8.37
N ILE A 26 4.81 -1.38 -7.41
CA ILE A 26 3.75 -2.35 -7.61
C ILE A 26 2.42 -1.74 -7.18
N VAL A 27 1.32 -2.27 -7.75
CA VAL A 27 -0.04 -1.90 -7.34
C VAL A 27 -0.68 -3.13 -6.71
N ILE A 28 -1.08 -2.99 -5.46
CA ILE A 28 -1.74 -4.03 -4.68
C ILE A 28 -3.24 -3.73 -4.68
N THR A 29 -4.05 -4.73 -5.05
CA THR A 29 -5.50 -4.60 -5.22
C THR A 29 -6.23 -5.85 -4.74
N HIS A 30 -7.44 -5.69 -4.22
CA HIS A 30 -8.36 -6.80 -3.96
C HIS A 30 -9.75 -6.44 -4.49
N GLN A 31 -10.50 -7.40 -5.04
CA GLN A 31 -11.82 -7.14 -5.65
C GLN A 31 -12.85 -6.55 -4.67
N LYS A 32 -12.69 -6.81 -3.37
CA LYS A 32 -13.54 -6.25 -2.31
C LYS A 32 -12.99 -4.97 -1.68
N CYS A 33 -11.81 -4.51 -2.08
CA CYS A 33 -11.22 -3.25 -1.61
C CYS A 33 -11.48 -2.17 -2.67
N TYR A 34 -12.54 -1.39 -2.51
CA TYR A 34 -12.96 -0.37 -3.48
C TYR A 34 -13.18 1.02 -2.87
N SER A 35 -13.06 1.14 -1.54
CA SER A 35 -13.23 2.39 -0.81
C SER A 35 -11.91 3.20 -0.75
N PRO A 36 -11.95 4.55 -0.68
CA PRO A 36 -10.76 5.38 -0.52
C PRO A 36 -9.87 4.93 0.64
N ILE A 37 -8.59 4.75 0.39
CA ILE A 37 -7.59 4.41 1.42
C ILE A 37 -7.03 5.71 1.98
N ARG A 38 -7.27 5.95 3.28
CA ARG A 38 -6.88 7.21 3.94
C ARG A 38 -5.46 7.18 4.48
N GLN A 39 -5.02 6.03 4.96
CA GLN A 39 -3.68 5.88 5.52
C GLN A 39 -3.20 4.44 5.40
N THR A 40 -1.89 4.30 5.29
CA THR A 40 -1.18 3.03 5.29
C THR A 40 -0.11 3.03 6.39
N ALA A 41 0.23 1.85 6.91
CA ALA A 41 1.29 1.68 7.90
C ALA A 41 2.03 0.36 7.70
N PHE A 42 3.36 0.40 7.70
CA PHE A 42 4.19 -0.80 7.74
C PHE A 42 4.46 -1.20 9.19
N THR A 43 4.57 -2.51 9.45
CA THR A 43 5.26 -2.98 10.65
C THR A 43 6.74 -2.59 10.62
N ARG A 44 7.40 -2.58 11.78
CA ARG A 44 8.79 -2.14 11.91
C ARG A 44 9.76 -2.91 11.00
N ASP A 45 9.48 -4.18 10.77
CA ASP A 45 10.26 -5.09 9.92
C ASP A 45 9.79 -5.06 8.44
N GLY A 46 8.75 -4.30 8.12
CA GLY A 46 8.18 -4.21 6.77
C GLY A 46 7.51 -5.51 6.28
N SER A 47 7.26 -6.49 7.17
CA SER A 47 6.63 -7.77 6.79
C SER A 47 5.14 -7.64 6.53
N ILE A 48 4.47 -6.67 7.16
CA ILE A 48 3.04 -6.42 7.03
C ILE A 48 2.80 -4.96 6.63
N LEU A 49 1.84 -4.77 5.72
CA LEU A 49 1.26 -3.47 5.37
C LEU A 49 -0.21 -3.45 5.77
N LEU A 50 -0.59 -2.48 6.60
CA LEU A 50 -1.97 -2.18 6.95
C LEU A 50 -2.49 -0.99 6.16
N ALA A 51 -3.79 -1.01 5.84
CA ALA A 51 -4.50 0.11 5.24
C ALA A 51 -5.91 0.26 5.83
N VAL A 52 -6.34 1.50 6.02
CA VAL A 52 -7.68 1.85 6.52
C VAL A 52 -8.44 2.66 5.47
N THR A 53 -9.74 2.40 5.35
CA THR A 53 -10.61 2.97 4.30
C THR A 53 -11.83 3.69 4.87
N ASP A 54 -12.49 4.51 4.05
CA ASP A 54 -13.70 5.27 4.43
C ASP A 54 -14.92 4.38 4.72
N ASP A 55 -14.96 3.16 4.19
CA ASP A 55 -16.05 2.19 4.43
C ASP A 55 -15.86 1.39 5.73
N ALA A 56 -14.98 1.87 6.62
CA ALA A 56 -14.60 1.22 7.87
C ALA A 56 -13.95 -0.17 7.72
N SER A 57 -13.53 -0.56 6.52
CA SER A 57 -12.73 -1.78 6.33
C SER A 57 -11.25 -1.56 6.65
N ILE A 58 -10.58 -2.66 7.04
CA ILE A 58 -9.15 -2.70 7.32
C ILE A 58 -8.54 -3.80 6.45
N TRP A 59 -7.45 -3.48 5.77
CA TRP A 59 -6.75 -4.39 4.88
C TRP A 59 -5.37 -4.72 5.43
N ARG A 60 -5.05 -6.01 5.47
CA ARG A 60 -3.74 -6.52 5.88
C ARG A 60 -3.11 -7.25 4.69
N TRP A 61 -1.91 -6.83 4.32
CA TRP A 61 -1.10 -7.45 3.29
C TRP A 61 0.18 -7.99 3.92
N GLU A 62 0.57 -9.20 3.50
CA GLU A 62 1.80 -9.84 3.94
C GLU A 62 2.80 -9.85 2.79
N ARG A 63 4.05 -9.48 3.08
CA ARG A 63 5.11 -9.52 2.10
C ARG A 63 5.45 -10.97 1.78
N VAL A 64 5.32 -11.36 0.52
CA VAL A 64 5.80 -12.65 0.02
C VAL A 64 7.33 -12.57 -0.09
N LYS A 65 8.02 -13.66 0.30
CA LYS A 65 9.48 -13.78 0.19
C LYS A 65 9.94 -13.91 -1.25
#